data_AF-A0A3M1MEV9-F1
#
_entry.id   AF-A0A3M1MEV9-F1
#
_cell.length_a   1.000
_cell.length_b   1.000
_cell.length_c   1.000
_cell.angle_alpha   90.00
_cell.angle_beta   90.00
_cell.angle_gamma   90.00
#
_symmetry.space_group_name_H-M   'P 1'
#
loop_
_entity.id
_entity.type
_entity.pdbx_description
1 polymer ?
#
loop_
_entity_poly.entity_id
_entity_poly.type
_entity_poly.pdbx_seq_one_letter_code
_entity_poly.pdbx_strand_id
1 'polypeptide(L)'
;MVVRKIGQILVDLGFITDEQLEVILDEQQQRPGALLGRIAEDMGLITDDQLATALAEQLNMQTVQLSEVTLPPDVLDKITETMAQMYRIVPVKFDGNTLTVATCDPQNLTVQDELRTFLGYDIRMVVATERDIQAAIDKYYSSDVDSLEKIIADLSSDEELAQAASAFEEGAFNLTDAEALADSAPVRKLLNMVLLLAIKDHASDIHFEPFEDEFRIRIKAEGVLYEM
;
A
#
# COMPACT_ATOMS: atom_id res chain seq x y z
N MET A 1 -25.83 -9.95 21.74
CA MET A 1 -25.67 -8.49 21.76
C MET A 1 -26.42 -7.96 20.56
N VAL A 2 -27.45 -7.13 20.73
CA VAL A 2 -28.19 -6.58 19.58
C VAL A 2 -27.30 -5.53 18.95
N VAL A 3 -26.72 -5.84 17.79
CA VAL A 3 -25.91 -4.87 17.03
C VAL A 3 -26.84 -3.73 16.64
N ARG A 4 -26.58 -2.51 17.12
CA ARG A 4 -27.35 -1.34 16.71
C ARG A 4 -27.19 -1.17 15.20
N LYS A 5 -28.28 -0.90 14.50
CA LYS A 5 -28.25 -0.70 13.04
C LYS A 5 -27.52 0.61 12.74
N ILE A 6 -26.65 0.60 11.74
CA ILE A 6 -25.86 1.78 11.38
C ILE A 6 -26.71 3.00 11.02
N GLY A 7 -27.85 2.79 10.35
CA GLY A 7 -28.78 3.87 10.02
C GLY A 7 -29.31 4.60 11.26
N GLN A 8 -29.60 3.88 12.35
CA GLN A 8 -30.05 4.52 13.59
C GLN A 8 -28.91 5.26 14.28
N ILE A 9 -27.68 4.75 14.18
CA ILE A 9 -26.48 5.40 14.74
C ILE A 9 -26.22 6.72 14.01
N LEU A 10 -26.37 6.74 12.68
CA LEU A 10 -26.23 7.97 11.89
C LEU A 10 -27.27 9.03 12.28
N VAL A 11 -28.50 8.62 12.61
CA VAL A 11 -29.55 9.53 13.13
C VAL A 11 -29.23 9.99 14.55
N ASP A 12 -28.84 9.07 15.45
CA ASP A 12 -28.48 9.39 16.85
C ASP A 12 -27.29 10.37 16.92
N LEU A 13 -26.32 10.25 16.01
CA LEU A 13 -25.17 11.15 15.89
C LEU A 13 -25.53 12.49 15.22
N GLY A 14 -26.75 12.62 14.66
CA GLY A 14 -27.22 13.82 13.98
C GLY A 14 -26.62 14.05 12.60
N PHE A 15 -26.05 13.03 11.97
CA PHE A 15 -25.49 13.13 10.62
C PHE A 15 -26.58 13.10 9.55
N ILE A 16 -27.67 12.35 9.79
CA ILE A 16 -28.83 12.28 8.90
C ILE A 16 -30.12 12.45 9.70
N THR A 17 -31.20 12.86 9.02
CA THR A 17 -32.55 12.87 9.61
C THR A 17 -33.26 11.52 9.40
N ASP A 18 -34.32 11.25 10.18
CA ASP A 18 -35.17 10.07 9.97
C ASP A 18 -35.75 10.02 8.54
N GLU A 19 -36.11 11.17 7.97
CA GLU A 19 -36.61 11.27 6.59
C GLU A 19 -35.53 10.86 5.57
N GLN A 20 -34.27 11.28 5.78
CA GLN A 20 -33.15 10.87 4.93
C GLN A 20 -32.83 9.39 5.08
N LEU A 21 -32.97 8.83 6.29
CA LEU A 21 -32.81 7.41 6.54
C LEU A 21 -33.83 6.57 5.75
N GLU A 22 -35.09 7.00 5.68
CA GLU A 22 -36.12 6.33 4.87
C GLU A 22 -35.75 6.33 3.38
N VAL A 23 -35.24 7.46 2.87
CA VAL A 23 -34.78 7.56 1.47
C VAL A 23 -33.62 6.60 1.19
N ILE A 24 -32.63 6.52 2.09
CA ILE A 24 -31.49 5.60 1.94
C ILE A 24 -31.97 4.13 1.96
N LEU A 25 -32.96 3.81 2.80
CA LEU A 25 -33.54 2.46 2.89
C LEU A 25 -34.32 2.08 1.62
N ASP A 26 -35.03 3.02 1.01
CA ASP A 26 -35.73 2.79 -0.26
C ASP A 26 -34.72 2.50 -1.39
N GLU A 27 -33.66 3.32 -1.49
CA GLU A 27 -32.58 3.12 -2.48
C GLU A 27 -31.84 1.79 -2.26
N GLN A 28 -31.66 1.36 -0.99
CA GLN A 28 -31.09 0.04 -0.69
C GLN A 28 -31.96 -1.11 -1.21
N GLN A 29 -33.29 -0.98 -1.18
CA GLN A 29 -34.18 -2.00 -1.73
C GLN A 29 -34.05 -2.10 -3.26
N GLN A 30 -33.75 -0.98 -3.92
CA GLN A 30 -33.51 -0.93 -5.36
C GLN A 30 -32.12 -1.49 -5.74
N ARG A 31 -31.16 -1.48 -4.81
CA ARG A 31 -29.79 -2.01 -4.99
C ARG A 31 -29.47 -3.15 -4.01
N PRO A 32 -29.95 -4.38 -4.28
CA PRO A 32 -29.71 -5.51 -3.40
C PRO A 32 -28.21 -5.81 -3.27
N GLY A 33 -27.70 -5.80 -2.03
CA GLY A 33 -26.30 -6.06 -1.70
C GLY A 33 -25.44 -4.82 -1.44
N ALA A 34 -25.95 -3.62 -1.71
CA ALA A 34 -25.23 -2.39 -1.38
C ALA A 34 -25.29 -2.10 0.14
N LEU A 35 -24.15 -1.66 0.68
CA LEU A 35 -24.03 -1.26 2.09
C LEU A 35 -24.71 0.09 2.31
N LEU A 36 -25.51 0.19 3.36
CA LEU A 36 -26.30 1.39 3.69
C LEU A 36 -25.42 2.64 3.83
N GLY A 37 -24.23 2.49 4.44
CA GLY A 37 -23.25 3.58 4.56
C GLY A 37 -22.71 4.08 3.21
N ARG A 38 -22.44 3.17 2.27
CA ARG A 38 -22.00 3.56 0.92
C ARG A 38 -23.10 4.28 0.13
N ILE A 39 -24.35 3.83 0.25
CA ILE A 39 -25.48 4.50 -0.40
C ILE A 39 -25.63 5.92 0.17
N ALA A 40 -25.52 6.09 1.49
CA ALA A 40 -25.59 7.42 2.11
C ALA A 40 -24.46 8.35 1.64
N GLU A 41 -23.25 7.81 1.43
CA GLU A 41 -22.11 8.54 0.89
C GLU A 41 -22.29 8.90 -0.60
N ASP A 42 -22.74 7.94 -1.43
CA ASP A 42 -23.05 8.14 -2.86
C ASP A 42 -24.12 9.22 -3.08
N MET A 43 -25.11 9.28 -2.19
CA MET A 43 -26.15 10.31 -2.20
C MET A 43 -25.68 11.66 -1.66
N GLY A 44 -24.44 11.76 -1.17
CA GLY A 44 -23.87 12.98 -0.58
C GLY A 44 -24.51 13.38 0.74
N LEU A 45 -25.18 12.45 1.42
CA LEU A 45 -25.87 12.70 2.69
C LEU A 45 -24.90 12.67 3.88
N ILE A 46 -23.84 11.87 3.77
CA ILE A 46 -22.78 11.78 4.77
C ILE A 46 -21.40 11.88 4.12
N THR A 47 -20.42 12.26 4.92
CA THR A 47 -18.99 12.23 4.54
C THR A 47 -18.33 10.93 4.98
N ASP A 48 -17.19 10.61 4.36
CA ASP A 48 -16.34 9.46 4.68
C ASP A 48 -15.92 9.43 6.16
N ASP A 49 -15.65 10.60 6.76
CA ASP A 49 -15.28 10.73 8.17
C ASP A 49 -16.47 10.45 9.11
N GLN A 50 -17.67 10.93 8.74
CA GLN A 50 -18.90 10.63 9.47
C GLN A 50 -19.26 9.15 9.42
N LEU A 51 -19.05 8.51 8.27
CA LEU A 51 -19.26 7.07 8.11
C LEU A 51 -18.28 6.27 8.99
N ALA A 52 -17.00 6.63 8.98
CA ALA A 52 -15.98 5.99 9.82
C ALA A 52 -16.30 6.14 11.31
N THR A 53 -16.74 7.33 11.74
CA THR A 53 -17.17 7.59 13.13
C THR A 53 -18.38 6.74 13.52
N ALA A 54 -19.39 6.65 12.65
CA ALA A 54 -20.57 5.84 12.92
C ALA A 54 -20.25 4.33 12.99
N LEU A 55 -19.34 3.84 12.15
CA LEU A 55 -18.85 2.46 12.18
C LEU A 55 -18.07 2.17 13.47
N ALA A 56 -17.22 3.11 13.89
CA ALA A 56 -16.47 3.00 15.14
C ALA A 56 -17.40 2.93 16.36
N GLU A 57 -18.44 3.77 16.42
CA GLU A 57 -19.47 3.71 17.48
C GLU A 57 -20.25 2.38 17.43
N GLN A 58 -20.59 1.89 16.23
CA GLN A 58 -21.32 0.63 16.07
C GLN A 58 -20.55 -0.58 16.62
N LEU A 59 -19.25 -0.60 16.37
CA LEU A 59 -18.35 -1.71 16.70
C LEU A 59 -17.55 -1.47 17.99
N ASN A 60 -17.80 -0.34 18.65
CA ASN A 60 -17.10 0.09 19.86
C ASN A 60 -15.57 0.15 19.66
N MET A 61 -15.15 0.59 18.49
CA MET A 61 -13.76 0.76 18.05
C MET A 61 -13.33 2.23 18.14
N GLN A 62 -12.02 2.49 18.03
CA GLN A 62 -11.49 3.85 17.94
C GLN A 62 -11.30 4.24 16.47
N THR A 63 -11.55 5.51 16.14
CA THR A 63 -11.15 6.09 14.86
C THR A 63 -9.71 6.61 14.93
N VAL A 64 -9.00 6.58 13.82
CA VAL A 64 -7.67 7.16 13.68
C VAL A 64 -7.56 7.91 12.36
N GLN A 65 -6.99 9.12 12.40
CA GLN A 65 -6.58 9.86 11.21
C GLN A 65 -5.14 9.40 10.86
N LEU A 66 -4.97 8.70 9.75
CA LEU A 66 -3.63 8.23 9.34
C LEU A 66 -2.76 9.40 8.85
N SER A 67 -3.38 10.49 8.43
CA SER A 67 -2.71 11.72 8.01
C SER A 67 -1.89 12.41 9.14
N GLU A 68 -2.29 12.25 10.40
CA GLU A 68 -1.63 12.87 11.56
C GLU A 68 -0.62 11.96 12.27
N VAL A 69 -0.64 10.65 11.94
CA VAL A 69 0.21 9.65 12.58
C VAL A 69 1.44 9.38 11.73
N THR A 70 2.62 9.53 12.32
CA THR A 70 3.87 9.07 11.70
C THR A 70 4.05 7.59 11.99
N LEU A 71 4.04 6.78 10.93
CA LEU A 71 4.17 5.32 11.04
C LEU A 71 5.66 4.95 11.11
N PRO A 72 6.11 4.26 12.19
CA PRO A 72 7.49 3.80 12.27
C PRO A 72 7.75 2.70 11.22
N PRO A 73 8.94 2.68 10.59
CA PRO A 73 9.29 1.66 9.59
C PRO A 73 9.23 0.23 10.17
N ASP A 74 9.66 0.01 11.41
CA ASP A 74 9.55 -1.27 12.12
C ASP A 74 8.13 -1.85 12.19
N VAL A 75 7.11 -0.98 12.16
CA VAL A 75 5.70 -1.36 12.22
C VAL A 75 5.16 -1.65 10.81
N LEU A 76 5.61 -0.88 9.82
CA LEU A 76 5.26 -1.07 8.41
C LEU A 76 5.78 -2.41 7.87
N ASP A 77 7.01 -2.79 8.24
CA ASP A 77 7.61 -4.09 7.87
C ASP A 77 6.82 -5.32 8.38
N LYS A 78 5.90 -5.15 9.34
CA LYS A 78 5.07 -6.27 9.84
C LYS A 78 3.96 -6.68 8.87
N ILE A 79 3.52 -5.79 7.98
CA ILE A 79 2.48 -6.06 7.00
C ILE A 79 3.08 -5.81 5.62
N THR A 80 3.04 -6.80 4.74
CA THR A 80 3.53 -6.65 3.37
C THR A 80 2.60 -5.76 2.54
N GLU A 81 3.13 -5.13 1.48
CA GLU A 81 2.31 -4.33 0.54
C GLU A 81 1.09 -5.13 0.03
N THR A 82 1.30 -6.39 -0.35
CA THR A 82 0.22 -7.25 -0.86
C THR A 82 -0.89 -7.43 0.16
N MET A 83 -0.55 -7.62 1.44
CA MET A 83 -1.55 -7.73 2.51
C MET A 83 -2.24 -6.40 2.76
N ALA A 84 -1.49 -5.29 2.76
CA ALA A 84 -2.04 -3.95 2.95
C ALA A 84 -3.06 -3.60 1.85
N GLN A 85 -2.76 -3.90 0.59
CA GLN A 85 -3.66 -3.67 -0.55
C GLN A 85 -4.85 -4.64 -0.57
N MET A 86 -4.61 -5.95 -0.41
CA MET A 86 -5.66 -6.97 -0.49
C MET A 86 -6.69 -6.79 0.62
N TYR A 87 -6.24 -6.59 1.86
CA TYR A 87 -7.11 -6.46 3.02
C TYR A 87 -7.51 -5.00 3.32
N ARG A 88 -6.94 -4.03 2.59
CA ARG A 88 -7.16 -2.58 2.80
C ARG A 88 -6.91 -2.17 4.25
N ILE A 89 -5.70 -2.48 4.70
CA ILE A 89 -5.26 -2.27 6.08
C ILE A 89 -3.90 -1.58 6.12
N VAL A 90 -3.65 -0.84 7.19
CA VAL A 90 -2.36 -0.20 7.45
C VAL A 90 -1.97 -0.40 8.92
N PRO A 91 -0.77 -0.89 9.22
CA PRO A 91 -0.34 -1.05 10.61
C PRO A 91 0.00 0.33 11.21
N VAL A 92 -0.54 0.62 12.39
CA VAL A 92 -0.41 1.94 13.05
C VAL A 92 0.63 1.92 14.17
N LYS A 93 0.56 0.89 15.02
CA LYS A 93 1.42 0.78 16.20
C LYS A 93 1.64 -0.68 16.54
N PHE A 94 2.86 -1.01 16.94
CA PHE A 94 3.21 -2.30 17.51
C PHE A 94 3.67 -2.13 18.96
N ASP A 95 3.03 -2.84 19.88
CA ASP A 95 3.33 -2.81 21.31
C ASP A 95 3.59 -4.23 21.81
N GLY A 96 4.84 -4.68 21.72
CA GLY A 96 5.31 -5.99 22.17
C GLY A 96 4.69 -7.18 21.44
N ASN A 97 3.45 -7.52 21.78
CA ASN A 97 2.67 -8.61 21.18
C ASN A 97 1.33 -8.14 20.58
N THR A 98 0.99 -6.85 20.67
CA THR A 98 -0.26 -6.31 20.13
C THR A 98 0.03 -5.39 18.95
N LEU A 99 -0.47 -5.76 17.77
CA LEU A 99 -0.41 -4.96 16.55
C LEU A 99 -1.73 -4.21 16.37
N THR A 100 -1.66 -2.89 16.38
CA THR A 100 -2.80 -2.01 16.06
C THR A 100 -2.84 -1.76 14.58
N VAL A 101 -3.95 -2.10 13.93
CA VAL A 101 -4.14 -2.04 12.48
C VAL A 101 -5.35 -1.18 12.15
N ALA A 102 -5.16 -0.19 11.28
CA ALA A 102 -6.24 0.61 10.73
C ALA A 102 -6.90 -0.11 9.55
N THR A 103 -8.22 -0.08 9.48
CA THR A 103 -9.01 -0.63 8.38
C THR A 103 -10.14 0.32 7.97
N CYS A 104 -10.49 0.31 6.68
CA CYS A 104 -11.67 1.00 6.16
C CYS A 104 -12.95 0.14 6.25
N ASP A 105 -12.83 -1.18 6.41
CA ASP A 105 -13.96 -2.11 6.48
C ASP A 105 -13.92 -2.93 7.78
N PRO A 106 -14.31 -2.32 8.92
CA PRO A 106 -14.25 -2.98 10.22
C PRO A 106 -15.34 -4.05 10.42
N GLN A 107 -16.28 -4.18 9.47
CA GLN A 107 -17.33 -5.20 9.52
C GLN A 107 -16.85 -6.57 9.03
N ASN A 108 -15.75 -6.62 8.28
CA ASN A 108 -15.15 -7.85 7.84
C ASN A 108 -14.29 -8.51 8.94
N LEU A 109 -14.96 -9.22 9.85
CA LEU A 109 -14.32 -9.91 10.98
C LEU A 109 -13.29 -10.97 10.56
N THR A 110 -13.42 -11.53 9.34
CA THR A 110 -12.50 -12.55 8.80
C THR A 110 -11.06 -12.03 8.74
N VAL A 111 -10.89 -10.75 8.39
CA VAL A 111 -9.58 -10.11 8.27
C VAL A 111 -8.84 -10.13 9.60
N GLN A 112 -9.55 -9.98 10.72
CA GLN A 112 -8.93 -10.00 12.05
C GLN A 112 -8.34 -11.37 12.38
N ASP A 113 -9.13 -12.42 12.16
CA ASP A 113 -8.73 -13.79 12.45
C ASP A 113 -7.61 -14.26 11.50
N GLU A 114 -7.66 -13.88 10.23
CA GLU A 114 -6.60 -14.16 9.26
C GLU A 114 -5.29 -13.47 9.66
N LEU A 115 -5.32 -12.15 9.93
CA LEU A 115 -4.12 -11.42 10.36
C LEU A 115 -3.53 -12.00 11.65
N ARG A 116 -4.38 -12.38 12.61
CA ARG A 116 -3.94 -13.01 13.85
C ARG A 116 -3.24 -14.35 13.60
N THR A 117 -3.77 -15.13 12.66
CA THR A 117 -3.23 -16.44 12.29
C THR A 117 -1.92 -16.34 11.51
N PHE A 118 -1.84 -15.42 10.55
CA PHE A 118 -0.66 -15.22 9.72
C PHE A 118 0.50 -14.57 10.48
N LEU A 119 0.23 -13.56 11.30
CA LEU A 119 1.26 -12.77 11.97
C LEU A 119 1.62 -13.31 13.36
N GLY A 120 0.71 -14.06 14.00
CA GLY A 120 0.92 -14.61 15.34
C GLY A 120 0.88 -13.59 16.48
N TYR A 121 0.52 -12.34 16.20
CA TYR A 121 0.34 -11.26 17.18
C TYR A 121 -1.13 -11.08 17.55
N ASP A 122 -1.40 -10.44 18.69
CA ASP A 122 -2.75 -9.97 19.03
C ASP A 122 -3.11 -8.76 18.16
N ILE A 123 -4.22 -8.81 17.42
CA ILE A 123 -4.60 -7.76 16.46
C ILE A 123 -5.69 -6.87 17.06
N ARG A 124 -5.38 -5.58 17.19
CA ARG A 124 -6.33 -4.54 17.57
C ARG A 124 -6.72 -3.70 16.37
N MET A 125 -7.99 -3.74 15.99
CA MET A 125 -8.48 -2.94 14.86
C MET A 125 -8.89 -1.54 15.30
N VAL A 126 -8.54 -0.57 14.47
CA VAL A 126 -9.02 0.82 14.52
C VAL A 126 -9.61 1.19 13.16
N VAL A 127 -10.57 2.09 13.15
CA VAL A 127 -11.26 2.50 11.92
C VAL A 127 -10.57 3.73 11.35
N ALA A 128 -10.31 3.72 10.05
CA ALA A 128 -9.82 4.89 9.31
C ALA A 128 -10.67 5.07 8.04
N THR A 129 -10.64 6.26 7.44
CA THR A 129 -11.34 6.50 6.18
C THR A 129 -10.65 5.76 5.04
N GLU A 130 -11.41 5.41 3.99
CA GLU A 130 -10.84 4.74 2.81
C GLU A 130 -9.76 5.59 2.14
N ARG A 131 -9.95 6.92 2.11
CA ARG A 131 -8.98 7.87 1.58
C ARG A 131 -7.66 7.86 2.36
N ASP A 132 -7.73 7.85 3.69
CA ASP A 132 -6.54 7.84 4.55
C ASP A 132 -5.76 6.52 4.40
N ILE A 133 -6.48 5.38 4.32
CA ILE A 133 -5.86 4.06 4.09
C ILE A 133 -5.15 4.04 2.73
N GLN A 134 -5.84 4.45 1.67
CA GLN A 134 -5.26 4.46 0.33
C GLN A 134 -4.05 5.39 0.25
N ALA A 135 -4.17 6.62 0.78
CA ALA A 135 -3.07 7.58 0.80
C ALA A 135 -1.86 7.07 1.62
N ALA A 136 -2.10 6.36 2.72
CA ALA A 136 -1.04 5.74 3.51
C ALA A 136 -0.39 4.57 2.76
N ILE A 137 -1.16 3.74 2.05
CA ILE A 137 -0.62 2.67 1.21
C ILE A 137 0.28 3.27 0.13
N ASP A 138 -0.23 4.26 -0.60
CA ASP A 138 0.52 4.94 -1.65
C ASP A 138 1.78 5.65 -1.14
N LYS A 139 1.76 6.18 0.09
CA LYS A 139 2.89 6.90 0.67
C LYS A 139 3.98 5.98 1.21
N TYR A 140 3.60 4.90 1.90
CA TYR A 140 4.53 4.08 2.68
C TYR A 140 4.89 2.76 2.01
N TYR A 141 4.03 2.24 1.12
CA TYR A 141 4.27 0.97 0.44
C TYR A 141 4.70 1.15 -1.02
N SER A 142 4.33 2.24 -1.70
CA SER A 142 4.83 2.54 -3.06
C SER A 142 6.32 2.94 -3.12
N SER A 143 7.08 2.73 -2.04
CA SER A 143 8.52 3.01 -1.93
C SER A 143 9.44 2.06 -2.72
N ASP A 144 8.91 1.24 -3.64
CA ASP A 144 9.74 0.59 -4.66
C ASP A 144 10.47 1.63 -5.54
N VAL A 145 9.92 2.84 -5.72
CA VAL A 145 10.58 3.93 -6.47
C VAL A 145 11.68 4.63 -5.64
N ASP A 146 11.47 4.80 -4.34
CA ASP A 146 12.45 5.40 -3.40
C ASP A 146 13.65 4.47 -3.15
N SER A 147 13.48 3.17 -3.38
CA SER A 147 14.56 2.18 -3.37
C SER A 147 15.47 2.31 -4.59
N LEU A 148 14.93 2.70 -5.76
CA LEU A 148 15.72 2.89 -6.98
C LEU A 148 16.67 4.08 -6.87
N GLU A 149 16.20 5.25 -6.44
CA GLU A 149 17.06 6.44 -6.29
C GLU A 149 18.16 6.24 -5.25
N LYS A 150 17.85 5.56 -4.12
CA LYS A 150 18.84 5.21 -3.10
C LYS A 150 19.85 4.18 -3.58
N ILE A 151 19.42 3.17 -4.34
CA ILE A 151 20.32 2.17 -4.92
C ILE A 151 21.19 2.80 -6.03
N ILE A 152 20.65 3.70 -6.85
CA ILE A 152 21.42 4.48 -7.83
C ILE A 152 22.43 5.41 -7.12
N ALA A 153 22.04 6.05 -6.02
CA ALA A 153 22.94 6.86 -5.21
C ALA A 153 24.07 6.04 -4.57
N ASP A 154 23.77 4.84 -4.05
CA ASP A 154 24.78 3.91 -3.53
C ASP A 154 25.71 3.40 -4.65
N LEU A 155 25.17 3.08 -5.84
CA LEU A 155 25.94 2.63 -7.01
C LEU A 155 26.88 3.73 -7.55
N SER A 156 26.42 4.99 -7.55
CA SER A 156 27.22 6.13 -7.99
C SER A 156 28.27 6.60 -6.96
N SER A 157 28.11 6.19 -5.70
CA SER A 157 29.05 6.48 -4.61
C SER A 157 30.09 5.38 -4.40
N ASP A 158 29.99 4.26 -5.12
CA ASP A 158 30.89 3.12 -5.01
C ASP A 158 32.19 3.37 -5.81
N GLU A 159 33.29 3.65 -5.09
CA GLU A 159 34.60 3.95 -5.69
C GLU A 159 35.19 2.77 -6.49
N GLU A 160 34.85 1.52 -6.15
CA GLU A 160 35.32 0.34 -6.88
C GLU A 160 34.60 0.21 -8.23
N LEU A 161 33.29 0.51 -8.25
CA LEU A 161 32.48 0.52 -9.46
C LEU A 161 32.87 1.67 -10.41
N ALA A 162 33.14 2.85 -9.86
CA ALA A 162 33.58 4.02 -10.62
C ALA A 162 34.97 3.80 -11.27
N GLN A 163 35.92 3.21 -10.54
CA GLN A 163 37.24 2.88 -11.09
C GLN A 163 37.13 1.83 -12.21
N ALA A 164 36.28 0.83 -12.04
CA ALA A 164 36.03 -0.17 -13.06
C ALA A 164 35.35 0.43 -14.31
N ALA A 165 34.36 1.30 -14.14
CA ALA A 165 33.70 2.02 -15.24
C ALA A 165 34.70 2.81 -16.09
N SER A 166 35.64 3.53 -15.46
CA SER A 166 36.73 4.21 -16.17
C SER A 166 37.72 3.28 -16.87
N ALA A 167 37.92 2.05 -16.36
CA ALA A 167 38.75 1.05 -17.02
C ALA A 167 38.10 0.45 -18.28
N PHE A 168 36.76 0.50 -18.39
CA PHE A 168 36.03 0.09 -19.60
C PHE A 168 36.21 1.07 -20.77
N GLU A 169 36.44 2.37 -20.52
CA GLU A 169 36.69 3.38 -21.57
C GLU A 169 38.05 3.21 -22.27
N GLU A 170 39.06 2.67 -21.58
CA GLU A 170 40.41 2.46 -22.14
C GLU A 170 40.57 1.16 -22.96
N GLY A 171 39.48 0.43 -23.23
CA GLY A 171 39.43 -0.64 -24.23
C GLY A 171 39.95 -2.01 -23.79
N ALA A 172 40.17 -2.24 -22.49
CA ALA A 172 40.52 -3.56 -21.96
C ALA A 172 39.28 -4.30 -21.44
N PHE A 173 38.55 -4.98 -22.33
CA PHE A 173 37.50 -5.92 -21.94
C PHE A 173 38.13 -7.19 -21.34
N ASN A 174 38.32 -7.21 -20.02
CA ASN A 174 38.66 -8.42 -19.27
C ASN A 174 37.38 -9.04 -18.72
N LEU A 175 37.06 -10.26 -19.19
CA LEU A 175 35.87 -11.02 -18.75
C LEU A 175 35.84 -11.22 -17.23
N THR A 176 37.01 -11.35 -16.60
CA THR A 176 37.20 -11.63 -15.18
C THR A 176 36.86 -10.43 -14.28
N ASP A 177 37.09 -9.21 -14.76
CA ASP A 177 36.76 -7.98 -14.03
C ASP A 177 35.24 -7.72 -14.08
N ALA A 178 34.58 -8.07 -15.20
CA ALA A 178 33.12 -7.99 -15.34
C ALA A 178 32.37 -8.98 -14.43
N GLU A 179 32.89 -10.19 -14.23
CA GLU A 179 32.31 -11.18 -13.31
C GLU A 179 32.37 -10.72 -11.85
N ALA A 180 33.47 -10.09 -11.43
CA ALA A 180 33.63 -9.57 -10.07
C ALA A 180 32.67 -8.39 -9.79
N LEU A 181 32.46 -7.51 -10.77
CA LEU A 181 31.50 -6.40 -10.66
C LEU A 181 30.05 -6.88 -10.65
N ALA A 182 29.73 -7.90 -11.44
CA ALA A 182 28.40 -8.51 -11.45
C ALA A 182 28.04 -9.18 -10.12
N ASP A 183 29.03 -9.66 -9.36
CA ASP A 183 28.82 -10.27 -8.04
C ASP A 183 28.83 -9.24 -6.88
N SER A 184 29.04 -7.96 -7.20
CA SER A 184 28.90 -6.89 -6.21
C SER A 184 27.47 -6.84 -5.67
N ALA A 185 27.33 -6.59 -4.36
CA ALA A 185 26.01 -6.53 -3.71
C ALA A 185 25.08 -5.46 -4.33
N PRO A 186 25.56 -4.25 -4.71
CA PRO A 186 24.72 -3.22 -5.33
C PRO A 186 24.20 -3.62 -6.72
N VAL A 187 25.05 -4.20 -7.59
CA VAL A 187 24.65 -4.61 -8.95
C VAL A 187 23.64 -5.75 -8.91
N ARG A 188 23.85 -6.74 -8.04
CA ARG A 188 22.86 -7.82 -7.84
C ARG A 188 21.53 -7.29 -7.31
N LYS A 189 21.55 -6.30 -6.42
CA LYS A 189 20.34 -5.69 -5.87
C LYS A 189 19.57 -4.92 -6.95
N LEU A 190 20.26 -4.14 -7.79
CA LEU A 190 19.66 -3.44 -8.93
C LEU A 190 19.01 -4.44 -9.90
N LEU A 191 19.73 -5.51 -10.26
CA LEU A 191 19.21 -6.53 -11.18
C LEU A 191 17.97 -7.24 -10.62
N ASN A 192 18.02 -7.67 -9.35
CA ASN A 192 16.89 -8.32 -8.69
C ASN A 192 15.66 -7.39 -8.64
N MET A 193 15.87 -6.09 -8.48
CA MET A 193 14.79 -5.10 -8.44
C MET A 193 14.17 -4.85 -9.81
N VAL A 194 15.00 -4.75 -10.87
CA VAL A 194 14.50 -4.67 -12.26
C VAL A 194 13.66 -5.90 -12.60
N LEU A 195 14.09 -7.08 -12.18
CA LEU A 195 13.34 -8.33 -12.36
C LEU A 195 12.03 -8.32 -11.55
N LEU A 196 12.05 -7.85 -10.30
CA LEU A 196 10.86 -7.72 -9.47
C LEU A 196 9.82 -6.78 -10.08
N LEU A 197 10.23 -5.61 -10.58
CA LEU A 197 9.32 -4.65 -11.20
C LEU A 197 8.72 -5.22 -12.49
N ALA A 198 9.53 -5.90 -13.30
CA ALA A 198 9.05 -6.59 -14.49
C ALA A 198 8.04 -7.71 -14.14
N ILE A 199 8.20 -8.41 -13.02
CA ILE A 199 7.23 -9.41 -12.54
C ILE A 199 5.95 -8.74 -12.04
N LYS A 200 6.08 -7.67 -11.24
CA LYS A 200 4.97 -6.88 -10.67
C LYS A 200 4.06 -6.32 -11.79
N ASP A 201 4.67 -5.78 -12.83
CA ASP A 201 3.97 -5.18 -13.96
C ASP A 201 3.60 -6.21 -15.05
N HIS A 202 3.81 -7.50 -14.80
CA HIS A 202 3.57 -8.58 -15.76
C HIS A 202 4.22 -8.32 -17.14
N ALA A 203 5.42 -7.74 -17.13
CA ALA A 203 6.15 -7.40 -18.33
C ALA A 203 6.58 -8.68 -19.08
N SER A 204 6.43 -8.68 -20.40
CA SER A 204 6.86 -9.78 -21.26
C SER A 204 8.33 -9.69 -21.62
N ASP A 205 8.86 -8.47 -21.70
CA ASP A 205 10.20 -8.18 -22.17
C ASP A 205 10.86 -7.09 -21.30
N ILE A 206 12.16 -7.26 -21.01
CA ILE A 206 13.03 -6.26 -20.37
C ILE A 206 14.13 -5.92 -21.38
N HIS A 207 14.23 -4.65 -21.72
CA HIS A 207 15.17 -4.12 -22.70
C HIS A 207 16.27 -3.33 -21.97
N PHE A 208 17.52 -3.71 -22.21
CA PHE A 208 18.70 -2.93 -21.81
C PHE A 208 19.26 -2.27 -23.07
N GLU A 209 19.09 -0.95 -23.18
CA GLU A 209 19.39 -0.19 -24.39
C GLU A 209 20.58 0.76 -24.12
N PRO A 210 21.81 0.37 -24.47
CA PRO A 210 22.95 1.28 -24.46
C PRO A 210 22.91 2.19 -25.70
N PHE A 211 22.78 3.49 -25.48
CA PHE A 211 22.95 4.53 -26.50
C PHE A 211 24.34 5.17 -26.37
N GLU A 212 24.68 6.07 -27.30
CA GLU A 212 26.01 6.71 -27.36
C GLU A 212 26.34 7.53 -26.09
N ASP A 213 25.34 8.21 -25.51
CA ASP A 213 25.52 9.09 -24.36
C ASP A 213 24.68 8.68 -23.13
N GLU A 214 23.82 7.67 -23.23
CA GLU A 214 22.90 7.27 -22.17
C GLU A 214 22.61 5.78 -22.17
N PHE A 215 22.27 5.23 -21.00
CA PHE A 215 21.80 3.86 -20.85
C PHE A 215 20.36 3.88 -20.38
N ARG A 216 19.46 3.19 -21.08
CA ARG A 216 18.05 3.12 -20.73
C ARG A 216 17.60 1.69 -20.47
N ILE A 217 16.74 1.53 -19.47
CA ILE A 217 16.05 0.28 -19.19
C ILE A 217 14.58 0.49 -19.51
N ARG A 218 14.01 -0.38 -20.34
CA ARG A 218 12.59 -0.33 -20.69
C ARG A 218 11.92 -1.67 -20.44
N ILE A 219 10.68 -1.64 -19.97
CA ILE A 219 9.86 -2.84 -19.79
C ILE A 219 8.65 -2.79 -20.70
N LYS A 220 8.24 -3.95 -21.23
CA LYS A 220 7.04 -4.07 -22.05
C LYS A 220 5.94 -4.76 -21.26
N ALA A 221 4.96 -4.00 -20.79
CA ALA A 221 3.80 -4.49 -20.06
C ALA A 221 2.53 -4.22 -20.87
N GLU A 222 1.63 -5.21 -20.96
CA GLU A 222 0.36 -5.12 -21.71
C GLU A 222 0.50 -4.64 -23.17
N GLY A 223 1.66 -4.88 -23.79
CA GLY A 223 1.94 -4.49 -25.17
C GLY A 223 2.47 -3.06 -25.37
N VAL A 224 2.63 -2.28 -24.29
CA VAL A 224 3.19 -0.92 -24.30
C VAL A 224 4.60 -0.94 -23.68
N LEU A 225 5.54 -0.20 -24.26
CA LEU A 225 6.87 -0.01 -23.69
C LEU A 225 6.84 1.18 -22.70
N TYR A 226 7.33 0.93 -21.49
CA TYR A 226 7.53 1.93 -20.44
C TYR A 226 9.04 2.07 -20.17
N GLU A 227 9.49 3.30 -19.93
CA GLU A 227 10.84 3.60 -19.47
C GLU A 227 10.82 3.57 -17.93
N MET A 228 11.78 2.84 -17.35
CA MET A 228 11.98 2.74 -15.89
C MET A 228 12.64 3.98 -15.32
#